data_AF-A0A3D4UUI7-F1
#
_entry.id   AF-A0A3D4UUI7-F1
#
_cell.length_a   1.000
_cell.length_b   1.000
_cell.length_c   1.000
_cell.angle_alpha   90.00
_cell.angle_beta   90.00
_cell.angle_gamma   90.00
#
_symmetry.space_group_name_H-M   'P 1'
#
loop_
_entity.id
_entity.type
_entity.pdbx_description
1 polymer ?
#
loop_
_entity_poly.entity_id
_entity_poly.type
_entity_poly.pdbx_seq_one_letter_code
_entity_poly.pdbx_strand_id
1 'polypeptide(L)' 'MELGLFTFVDNNFDPGTGKKLHPSKRLQNLLEEAELADDPGLDVFGIGEHHREEYVAS' A
#
# COMPACT_ATOMS: atom_id res chain seq x y z
N MET A 1 19.46 14.94 -0.80
CA MET A 1 19.07 13.68 -1.46
C MET A 1 17.93 13.14 -0.63
N GLU A 2 16.79 12.86 -1.23
CA GLU A 2 15.59 12.35 -0.54
C GLU A 2 15.41 10.88 -0.90
N LEU A 3 15.05 10.04 0.07
CA LEU A 3 14.77 8.62 -0.10
C LEU A 3 13.37 8.31 0.44
N GLY A 4 12.62 7.50 -0.30
CA GLY A 4 11.24 7.21 0.05
C GLY A 4 10.70 5.94 -0.60
N LEU A 5 9.44 5.65 -0.28
CA LEU A 5 8.69 4.51 -0.79
C LEU A 5 7.52 4.97 -1.66
N PHE A 6 7.07 4.09 -2.54
CA PHE A 6 5.94 4.32 -3.43
C PHE A 6 5.11 3.06 -3.61
N THR A 7 3.78 3.19 -3.66
CA THR A 7 2.86 2.07 -3.87
C THR A 7 1.62 2.48 -4.67
N PHE A 8 1.02 1.53 -5.37
CA PHE A 8 -0.32 1.68 -5.99
C PHE A 8 -1.45 1.13 -5.10
N VAL A 9 -1.11 0.65 -3.91
CA VAL A 9 -2.08 0.00 -3.01
C VAL A 9 -2.76 -1.20 -3.70
N ASP A 10 -1.97 -2.04 -4.35
CA ASP A 10 -2.47 -3.24 -5.01
C ASP A 10 -3.02 -4.25 -3.98
N ASN A 11 -4.04 -4.99 -4.40
CA ASN A 11 -4.73 -6.01 -3.62
C ASN A 11 -4.92 -7.26 -4.49
N ASN A 12 -3.78 -7.83 -4.88
CA ASN A 12 -3.70 -9.08 -5.62
C ASN A 12 -4.09 -10.27 -4.75
N PHE A 13 -4.37 -11.41 -5.39
CA PHE A 13 -4.64 -12.65 -4.67
C PHE A 13 -3.38 -13.11 -3.93
N ASP A 14 -3.54 -13.40 -2.64
CA ASP A 14 -2.48 -14.01 -1.85
C ASP A 14 -2.18 -15.42 -2.40
N PRO A 15 -0.91 -15.76 -2.72
CA PRO A 15 -0.56 -17.03 -3.36
C PRO A 15 -0.73 -18.24 -2.44
N GLY A 16 -0.76 -18.06 -1.12
CA GLY A 16 -0.95 -19.14 -0.15
C GLY A 16 -2.42 -19.51 0.08
N THR A 17 -3.31 -18.52 0.00
CA THR A 17 -4.74 -18.66 0.33
C THR A 17 -5.66 -18.53 -0.88
N GLY A 18 -5.18 -17.98 -1.99
CA GLY A 18 -5.95 -17.69 -3.20
C GLY A 18 -7.03 -16.63 -2.99
N LYS A 19 -6.93 -15.80 -1.94
CA LYS A 19 -7.93 -14.77 -1.61
C LYS A 19 -7.31 -13.38 -1.62
N LYS A 20 -8.12 -12.38 -1.98
CA LYS A 20 -7.78 -10.96 -1.78
C LYS A 20 -8.07 -10.56 -0.34
N LEU A 21 -7.37 -9.55 0.17
CA LEU A 21 -7.76 -8.90 1.41
C LEU A 21 -9.07 -8.14 1.20
N HIS A 22 -9.85 -7.98 2.27
CA HIS A 22 -10.91 -6.98 2.26
C HIS A 22 -10.28 -5.58 2.07
N PRO A 23 -10.85 -4.69 1.23
CA PRO A 23 -10.24 -3.38 0.94
C PRO A 23 -9.91 -2.57 2.20
N SER A 24 -10.76 -2.61 3.23
CA SER A 24 -10.49 -1.92 4.50
C SER A 24 -9.25 -2.46 5.22
N LYS A 25 -8.98 -3.77 5.16
CA LYS A 25 -7.76 -4.34 5.77
C LYS A 25 -6.53 -3.97 4.96
N ARG A 26 -6.63 -3.92 3.62
CA ARG A 26 -5.53 -3.43 2.78
C ARG A 26 -5.20 -1.96 3.07
N LEU A 27 -6.22 -1.12 3.30
CA LEU A 27 -6.04 0.28 3.71
C LEU A 27 -5.44 0.41 5.11
N GLN A 28 -5.83 -0.44 6.07
CA GLN A 28 -5.18 -0.48 7.39
C GLN A 28 -3.69 -0.81 7.25
N ASN A 29 -3.35 -1.82 6.45
CA ASN A 29 -1.94 -2.15 6.18
C ASN A 29 -1.20 -0.99 5.51
N LEU A 30 -1.84 -0.22 4.61
CA LEU A 30 -1.23 0.96 4.00
C LEU A 30 -0.88 2.04 5.05
N LEU A 31 -1.75 2.24 6.04
CA LEU A 31 -1.48 3.18 7.13
C LEU A 31 -0.32 2.67 8.00
N GLU A 32 -0.32 1.38 8.34
CA GLU A 32 0.79 0.74 9.07
C GLU A 32 2.12 0.85 8.28
N GLU A 33 2.09 0.68 6.95
CA GLU A 33 3.24 0.88 6.05
C GLU A 33 3.76 2.32 6.08
N ALA A 34 2.86 3.31 6.07
CA ALA A 34 3.21 4.73 6.10
C ALA A 34 3.79 5.16 7.47
N GLU A 35 3.19 4.70 8.57
CA GLU A 35 3.71 4.90 9.93
C GLU A 35 5.12 4.28 10.07
N LEU A 36 5.30 3.04 9.58
CA LEU A 36 6.60 2.37 9.61
C LEU A 36 7.64 3.04 8.70
N ALA A 37 7.23 3.75 7.65
CA ALA A 37 8.14 4.52 6.81
C ALA A 37 8.59 5.83 7.50
N ASP A 38 7.71 6.44 8.29
CA ASP A 38 7.98 7.66 9.06
C ASP A 38 8.93 7.39 10.25
N ASP A 39 8.74 6.28 10.98
CA ASP A 39 9.55 5.91 12.15
C ASP A 39 11.08 5.94 11.95
N PRO A 40 11.67 5.35 10.88
CA PRO A 40 13.09 5.43 10.59
C PRO A 40 13.49 6.73 9.87
N GLY A 41 12.54 7.59 9.52
CA GLY A 41 12.76 8.89 8.91
C GLY A 41 12.94 8.87 7.38
N LEU A 42 12.14 8.09 6.64
CA LEU A 42 12.10 8.23 5.19
C LEU A 42 11.47 9.57 4.80
N ASP A 43 12.01 10.22 3.76
CA ASP A 43 11.62 11.57 3.38
C ASP A 43 10.25 11.61 2.68
N VAL A 44 9.85 10.52 2.02
CA VAL A 44 8.64 10.45 1.18
C VAL A 44 7.94 9.09 1.29
N PHE A 45 6.61 9.11 1.38
CA PHE A 45 5.74 7.96 1.15
C PHE A 45 4.67 8.32 0.10
N GLY A 46 4.83 7.84 -1.12
CA GLY A 46 3.97 8.17 -2.25
C GLY A 46 2.90 7.12 -2.52
N ILE A 47 1.70 7.58 -2.87
CA ILE A 47 0.58 6.73 -3.27
C ILE A 47 0.16 7.11 -4.70
N GLY A 48 0.13 6.13 -5.60
CA GLY A 48 -0.39 6.30 -6.95
C GLY A 48 -1.85 5.89 -7.07
N GLU A 49 -2.66 6.72 -7.73
CA GLU A 49 -4.06 6.43 -8.06
C GLU A 49 -4.17 5.59 -9.34
N HIS A 50 -4.98 4.53 -9.34
CA HIS A 50 -5.24 3.68 -10.50
C HIS A 50 -6.70 3.19 -10.53
N HIS A 51 -7.38 3.38 -11.66
CA HIS A 51 -8.78 2.98 -11.87
C HIS A 51 -8.90 1.55 -12.44
N ARG A 52 -8.48 0.55 -11.65
CA ARG A 52 -8.68 -0.88 -11.99
C ARG A 52 -9.02 -1.70 -10.75
N GLU A 53 -9.65 -2.86 -10.95
CA GLU A 53 -10.17 -3.72 -9.87
C GLU A 53 -9.10 -4.33 -8.95
N GLU A 54 -7.83 -4.29 -9.36
CA GLU A 54 -6.71 -4.82 -8.59
C GLU A 54 -6.16 -3.81 -7.58
N TYR A 55 -6.52 -2.52 -7.68
CA TYR A 55 -6.00 -1.45 -6.82
C TYR A 55 -7.09 -0.89 -5.92
N VAL A 56 -6.70 -0.51 -4.70
CA VAL A 56 -7.63 0.06 -3.72
C VAL A 56 -7.60 1.59 -3.72
N ALA A 57 -6.52 2.19 -4.21
CA ALA A 57 -6.41 3.63 -4.44
C ALA A 57 -6.91 3.98 -5.86
N SER A 58 -8.21 4.29 -5.97
CA SER A 58 -8.91 4.64 -7.22
C SER A 58 -9.91 5.77 -7.00
#